data_AF-A0A537B270-F1
#
_entry.id   AF-A0A537B270-F1
#
_cell.length_a   1.000
_cell.length_b   1.000
_cell.length_c   1.000
_cell.angle_alpha   90.00
_cell.angle_beta   90.00
_cell.angle_gamma   90.00
#
_symmetry.space_group_name_H-M   'P 1'
#
loop_
_entity.id
_entity.type
_entity.pdbx_description
1 polymer ?
#
loop_
_entity_poly.entity_id
_entity_poly.type
_entity_poly.pdbx_seq_one_letter_code
_entity_poly.pdbx_strand_id
1 'polypeptide(L)' 'MANAGMVGLDWQQRINWDRLRKYRLERARARMKAAGLGAMLLMYDENVRYVTSTLTPGWNRLKP' A
#
# COMPACT_ATOMS: atom_id res chain seq x y z
N MET A 1 4.35 -18.33 4.04
CA MET A 1 5.25 -18.77 2.96
C MET A 1 5.20 -17.76 1.82
N ALA A 2 6.36 -17.33 1.30
CA ALA A 2 6.40 -16.43 0.15
C ALA A 2 6.13 -17.24 -1.13
N ASN A 3 4.90 -17.18 -1.65
CA ASN A 3 4.48 -17.90 -2.84
C ASN A 3 4.80 -17.14 -4.13
N ALA A 4 6.04 -16.67 -4.29
CA ALA A 4 6.44 -15.87 -5.46
C ALA A 4 6.09 -16.57 -6.80
N GLY A 5 6.28 -17.89 -6.88
CA GLY A 5 5.96 -18.69 -8.06
C GLY A 5 4.47 -18.84 -8.38
N MET A 6 3.56 -18.61 -7.41
CA MET A 6 2.12 -18.62 -7.68
C MET A 6 1.56 -17.25 -8.04
N VAL A 7 2.24 -16.14 -7.76
CA VAL A 7 1.70 -14.79 -8.03
C VAL A 7 2.44 -14.04 -9.14
N GLY A 8 3.70 -14.39 -9.43
CA GLY A 8 4.47 -13.87 -10.55
C GLY A 8 4.77 -14.98 -11.55
N LEU A 9 4.10 -14.96 -12.70
CA LEU A 9 4.41 -15.79 -13.86
C LEU A 9 4.98 -14.90 -14.96
N ASP A 10 5.89 -15.46 -15.75
CA ASP A 10 6.53 -14.80 -16.90
C ASP A 10 5.59 -14.70 -18.11
N TRP A 11 4.78 -15.72 -18.36
CA TRP A 11 3.86 -15.78 -19.50
C TRP A 11 2.50 -15.10 -19.26
N GLN A 12 2.11 -14.85 -18.00
CA GLN A 12 0.87 -14.18 -17.65
C GLN A 12 1.11 -13.11 -16.59
N GLN A 13 0.89 -11.84 -16.96
CA GLN A 13 0.88 -10.75 -15.99
C GLN A 13 -0.36 -10.84 -15.09
N ARG A 14 -0.22 -11.51 -13.94
CA ARG A 14 -1.26 -11.60 -12.91
C ARG A 14 -1.44 -10.25 -12.21
N ILE A 15 -0.56 -9.94 -11.26
CA ILE A 15 -0.62 -8.69 -10.50
C ILE A 15 0.50 -7.77 -10.97
N ASN A 16 0.12 -6.63 -11.54
CA ASN A 16 1.05 -5.53 -11.77
C ASN A 16 1.21 -4.70 -10.49
N TRP A 17 2.24 -5.01 -9.71
CA TRP A 17 2.49 -4.38 -8.40
C TRP A 17 2.81 -2.89 -8.50
N ASP A 18 3.55 -2.47 -9.54
CA ASP A 18 3.90 -1.06 -9.70
C ASP A 18 2.70 -0.20 -10.06
N ARG A 19 1.82 -0.71 -10.94
CA ARG A 19 0.53 -0.09 -11.20
C ARG A 19 -0.31 0.01 -9.93
N LEU A 20 -0.35 -1.06 -9.14
CA LEU A 20 -1.13 -1.10 -7.89
C LEU A 20 -0.62 -0.08 -6.86
N ARG A 21 0.69 0.01 -6.67
CA ARG A 21 1.35 0.98 -5.77
C ARG A 21 1.03 2.41 -6.19
N LYS A 22 1.25 2.74 -7.46
CA LYS A 22 0.94 4.07 -8.02
C LYS A 22 -0.53 4.43 -7.84
N TYR A 23 -1.44 3.50 -8.19
CA TYR A 23 -2.87 3.71 -8.04
C TYR A 23 -3.29 4.06 -6.61
N ARG A 24 -2.78 3.33 -5.60
CA ARG A 24 -3.13 3.58 -4.19
C ARG A 24 -2.61 4.92 -3.69
N LEU A 25 -1.38 5.28 -4.06
CA LEU A 25 -0.79 6.56 -3.69
C LEU A 25 -1.54 7.74 -4.31
N GLU A 26 -1.83 7.69 -5.61
CA GLU A 26 -2.58 8.74 -6.30
C GLU A 26 -4.00 8.88 -5.78
N ARG A 27 -4.66 7.75 -5.45
CA ARG A 27 -5.98 7.78 -4.83
C ARG A 27 -5.94 8.46 -3.46
N ALA A 28 -4.92 8.20 -2.64
CA ALA A 28 -4.76 8.87 -1.34
C ALA A 28 -4.57 10.37 -1.52
N ARG A 29 -3.68 10.79 -2.44
CA ARG A 29 -3.46 12.22 -2.78
C ARG A 29 -4.73 12.90 -3.31
N ALA A 30 -5.49 12.24 -4.18
CA ALA A 30 -6.74 12.77 -4.71
C ALA A 30 -7.78 13.00 -3.61
N ARG A 31 -7.88 12.07 -2.63
CA ARG A 31 -8.78 12.24 -1.48
C ARG A 31 -8.30 13.33 -0.53
N MET A 32 -7.00 13.46 -0.29
CA MET A 32 -6.44 14.58 0.47
C MET A 32 -6.77 15.93 -0.17
N LYS A 33 -6.62 16.05 -1.50
CA LYS A 33 -6.97 17.26 -2.24
C LYS A 33 -8.46 17.59 -2.15
N ALA A 34 -9.32 16.59 -2.30
CA ALA A 34 -10.78 16.76 -2.18
C ALA A 34 -11.21 17.19 -0.77
N ALA A 35 -10.45 16.78 0.26
CA ALA A 35 -10.68 17.17 1.65
C ALA A 35 -9.94 18.46 2.06
N GLY A 36 -9.17 19.09 1.17
CA GLY A 36 -8.39 20.29 1.47
C GLY A 36 -7.21 20.08 2.43
N LEU A 37 -6.71 18.84 2.56
CA LEU A 37 -5.63 18.49 3.48
C LEU A 37 -4.26 18.67 2.83
N GLY A 38 -3.36 19.42 3.48
CA GLY A 38 -1.97 19.57 3.05
C GLY A 38 -1.08 18.36 3.37
N ALA A 39 -1.39 17.62 4.43
CA ALA A 39 -0.67 16.43 4.86
C ALA A 39 -1.61 15.43 5.55
N MET A 40 -1.21 14.16 5.59
CA MET A 40 -1.92 13.09 6.28
C MET A 40 -0.91 12.24 7.06
N LEU A 41 -1.11 12.08 8.36
CA LEU A 41 -0.31 11.22 9.21
C LEU A 41 -0.97 9.84 9.32
N LEU A 42 -0.23 8.78 9.00
CA LEU A 42 -0.72 7.40 9.03
C LEU A 42 -0.13 6.67 10.22
N MET A 43 -0.98 6.30 11.18
CA MET A 43 -0.58 5.62 12.40
C MET A 43 -0.85 4.12 12.35
N TYR A 44 -1.94 3.70 11.70
CA TYR A 44 -2.32 2.29 11.60
C TYR A 44 -1.58 1.56 10.47
N ASP A 45 -1.16 0.33 10.74
CA ASP A 45 -0.39 -0.51 9.82
C ASP A 45 -1.13 -0.78 8.52
N GLU A 46 -2.45 -0.93 8.56
CA GLU A 46 -3.28 -1.14 7.38
C GLU A 46 -3.24 0.07 6.45
N ASN A 47 -3.24 1.27 7.02
CA ASN A 47 -3.19 2.52 6.26
C ASN A 47 -1.79 2.75 5.68
N VAL A 48 -0.75 2.51 6.49
CA VAL A 48 0.65 2.55 6.02
C VAL A 48 0.81 1.55 4.88
N ARG A 49 0.41 0.30 5.07
CA ARG A 49 0.47 -0.74 4.04
C ARG A 49 -0.31 -0.38 2.78
N TYR A 50 -1.47 0.24 2.91
CA TYR A 50 -2.25 0.66 1.75
C TYR A 50 -1.52 1.73 0.94
N VAL A 51 -1.02 2.78 1.60
CA VAL A 51 -0.47 3.96 0.93
C VAL A 51 0.96 3.73 0.44
N THR A 52 1.82 3.10 1.24
CA THR A 52 3.25 2.92 0.93
C THR A 52 3.57 1.52 0.40
N SER A 53 2.65 0.55 0.51
CA SER A 53 2.89 -0.87 0.24
C SER A 53 4.01 -1.51 1.08
N THR A 54 4.49 -0.83 2.12
CA THR A 54 5.45 -1.38 3.09
C THR A 54 4.73 -2.09 4.22
N LEU A 55 5.38 -3.07 4.83
CA LEU A 55 4.91 -3.66 6.08
C LEU A 55 5.64 -2.97 7.23
N THR A 56 4.89 -2.46 8.19
CA THR A 56 5.49 -1.98 9.44
C THR A 56 6.00 -3.18 10.24
N PRO A 57 7.20 -3.11 10.83
CA PRO A 57 7.69 -4.18 11.68
C PRO A 57 6.80 -4.42 12.91
N GLY A 58 6.78 -5.66 13.41
CA GLY A 58 5.86 -6.09 14.47
C GLY A 58 5.98 -5.35 15.81
N TRP A 59 7.10 -4.67 16.07
CA TRP A 59 7.30 -3.88 17.29
C TRP A 59 6.64 -2.49 17.24
N ASN A 60 6.21 -2.02 16.06
CA ASN A 60 5.51 -0.75 15.88
C ASN A 60 3.98 -0.92 15.89
N ARG A 61 3.48 -2.08 16.29
CA ARG A 61 2.05 -2.38 16.24
C ARG A 61 1.32 -1.56 17.32
N LEU A 62 0.45 -0.65 16.88
CA LEU A 62 -0.38 0.15 17.79
C LEU A 62 -1.59 -0.61 18.34
N LYS A 63 -1.97 -1.72 17.68
CA LYS A 63 -3.06 -2.60 18.08
C LYS A 63 -2.48 -3.84 18.77
N PRO A 64 -3.08 -4.35 19.87
CA PRO A 64 -2.65 -5.61 20.48
C PRO A 64 -2.65 -6.78 19.48
#